data_AF-A0A368GNN9-F1
#
_entry.id   AF-A0A368GNN9-F1
#
_cell.length_a   1.000
_cell.length_b   1.000
_cell.length_c   1.000
_cell.angle_alpha   90.00
_cell.angle_beta   90.00
_cell.angle_gamma   90.00
#
_symmetry.space_group_name_H-M   'P 1'
#
loop_
_entity.id
_entity.type
_entity.pdbx_description
1 polymer ?
#
loop_
_entity_poly.entity_id
_entity_poly.type
_entity_poly.pdbx_seq_one_letter_code
_entity_poly.pdbx_strand_id
1 'polypeptide(L)'
;MFEPQQPPESRLVEPVAEGGIKKNVYLTYLRAFSYTWAFVFVALLVSRYCMQAASSIFLSSWAEANSKVTDSGETTDGLFIYIALGFGTVALNIITFVSSTFGGIRASLSLHRPLVESLMHAPLSFFEDTPVGRILSRLAGDIDIIDIPLPINIRLVVDSLAHVGSLMRTSIFLCNVCIF
;
A
#
# COMPACT_ATOMS: atom_id res chain seq x y z
N MET A 1 -9.41 26.30 -51.87
CA MET A 1 -9.80 25.90 -50.51
C MET A 1 -9.44 24.43 -50.39
N PHE A 2 -8.26 24.15 -49.81
CA PHE A 2 -7.78 22.78 -49.64
C PHE A 2 -8.31 22.32 -48.28
N GLU A 3 -9.38 21.53 -48.27
CA GLU A 3 -9.89 20.91 -47.05
C GLU A 3 -8.85 19.86 -46.63
N PRO A 4 -8.19 19.96 -45.46
CA PRO A 4 -7.29 18.91 -45.02
C PRO A 4 -8.11 17.63 -44.79
N GLN A 5 -7.77 16.55 -45.50
CA GLN A 5 -8.45 15.27 -45.33
C GLN A 5 -8.30 14.78 -43.89
N GLN A 6 -9.43 14.56 -43.20
CA GLN A 6 -9.41 13.94 -41.88
C GLN A 6 -8.85 12.52 -42.00
N PRO A 7 -7.90 12.12 -41.12
CA PRO A 7 -7.37 10.77 -41.15
C PRO A 7 -8.48 9.74 -40.90
N PRO A 8 -8.42 8.56 -41.53
CA PRO A 8 -9.48 7.54 -41.45
C PRO A 8 -9.75 7.10 -40.00
N GLU A 9 -11.03 6.97 -39.67
CA GLU A 9 -11.59 6.67 -38.34
C GLU A 9 -10.99 5.41 -37.68
N SER A 10 -10.53 4.44 -38.49
CA SER A 10 -9.86 3.22 -38.04
C SER A 10 -8.50 3.43 -37.37
N ARG A 11 -7.84 4.59 -37.55
CA ARG A 11 -6.58 4.94 -36.84
C ARG A 11 -6.82 5.43 -35.41
N LEU A 12 -8.07 5.64 -34.99
CA LEU A 12 -8.40 6.21 -33.69
C LEU A 12 -8.69 5.14 -32.62
N VAL A 13 -9.03 3.92 -33.05
CA VAL A 13 -9.41 2.82 -32.18
C VAL A 13 -8.20 1.96 -31.91
N GLU A 14 -7.53 2.19 -30.78
CA GLU A 14 -6.53 1.25 -30.29
C GLU A 14 -7.22 -0.02 -29.77
N PRO A 15 -6.68 -1.21 -30.07
CA PRO A 15 -7.17 -2.44 -29.48
C PRO A 15 -6.98 -2.36 -27.96
N VAL A 16 -8.09 -2.38 -27.23
CA VAL A 16 -8.05 -2.54 -25.77
C VAL A 16 -7.49 -3.93 -25.50
N ALA A 17 -6.40 -4.00 -24.74
CA ALA A 17 -5.87 -5.28 -24.31
C ALA A 17 -6.90 -5.96 -23.40
N GLU A 18 -7.59 -6.98 -23.93
CA GLU A 18 -8.50 -7.82 -23.17
C GLU A 18 -7.69 -8.91 -22.43
N GLY A 19 -7.72 -8.89 -21.10
CA GLY A 19 -7.07 -9.91 -20.27
C GLY A 19 -6.54 -9.41 -18.93
N GLY A 20 -6.06 -10.34 -18.10
CA GLY A 20 -5.42 -10.03 -16.82
C GLY A 20 -4.02 -9.44 -17.00
N ILE A 21 -3.67 -8.48 -16.14
CA ILE A 21 -2.34 -7.85 -16.15
C ILE A 21 -1.27 -8.91 -15.82
N LYS A 22 -0.22 -9.01 -16.65
CA LYS A 22 0.89 -9.95 -16.45
C LYS A 22 1.55 -9.66 -15.10
N LYS A 23 1.78 -10.71 -14.28
CA LYS A 23 2.47 -10.62 -12.97
C LYS A 23 3.83 -9.91 -13.04
N ASN A 24 4.50 -10.00 -14.19
CA ASN A 24 5.76 -9.31 -14.44
C ASN A 24 5.65 -7.79 -14.34
N VAL A 25 4.50 -7.20 -14.66
CA VAL A 25 4.27 -5.74 -14.54
C VAL A 25 4.23 -5.32 -13.07
N TYR A 26 3.52 -6.09 -12.23
CA TYR A 26 3.52 -5.88 -10.78
C TYR A 26 4.91 -6.09 -10.16
N LEU A 27 5.66 -7.09 -10.63
CA LEU A 27 7.04 -7.34 -10.18
C LEU A 27 7.99 -6.22 -10.60
N THR A 28 7.84 -5.65 -11.79
CA THR A 28 8.63 -4.48 -12.21
C THR A 28 8.29 -3.26 -11.36
N TYR A 29 7.01 -3.05 -11.03
CA TYR A 29 6.59 -1.99 -10.09
C TYR A 29 7.17 -2.20 -8.68
N LEU A 30 7.13 -3.44 -8.18
CA LEU A 30 7.74 -3.81 -6.89
C LEU A 30 9.27 -3.73 -6.92
N ARG A 31 9.90 -3.93 -8.08
CA ARG A 31 11.36 -3.81 -8.25
C ARG A 31 11.82 -2.36 -8.32
N ALA A 32 10.96 -1.45 -8.78
CA ALA A 32 11.16 -0.01 -8.63
C ALA A 32 11.16 0.41 -7.15
N PHE A 33 10.53 -0.39 -6.29
CA PHE A 33 10.72 -0.33 -4.85
C PHE A 33 12.13 -0.86 -4.51
N SER A 34 13.06 0.06 -4.23
CA SER A 34 14.40 -0.29 -3.76
C SER A 34 14.33 -1.30 -2.59
N TYR A 35 15.03 -2.43 -2.72
CA TYR A 35 14.96 -3.56 -1.78
C TYR A 35 15.16 -3.15 -0.30
N THR A 36 15.99 -2.13 -0.04
CA THR A 36 16.21 -1.59 1.31
C THR A 36 14.95 -1.00 1.92
N TRP A 37 14.15 -0.26 1.14
CA TRP A 37 12.90 0.34 1.62
C TRP A 37 11.79 -0.69 1.78
N ALA A 38 11.75 -1.69 0.91
CA ALA A 38 10.85 -2.84 1.07
C ALA A 38 11.12 -3.56 2.39
N PHE A 39 12.40 -3.80 2.71
CA PHE A 39 12.81 -4.43 3.96
C PHE A 39 12.39 -3.60 5.19
N VAL A 40 12.67 -2.29 5.19
CA VAL A 40 12.27 -1.39 6.29
C VAL A 40 10.76 -1.36 6.47
N PHE A 41 9.99 -1.29 5.36
CA PHE A 41 8.54 -1.30 5.39
C PHE A 41 7.99 -2.60 5.99
N VAL A 42 8.51 -3.75 5.58
CA VAL A 42 8.11 -5.06 6.13
C VAL A 42 8.44 -5.16 7.62
N ALA A 43 9.62 -4.69 8.04
CA ALA A 43 9.99 -4.69 9.45
C ALA A 43 9.05 -3.82 10.31
N LEU A 44 8.68 -2.64 9.81
CA LEU A 44 7.70 -1.75 10.46
C LEU A 44 6.28 -2.35 10.49
N LEU A 45 5.89 -3.03 9.41
CA LEU A 45 4.61 -3.73 9.34
C LEU A 45 4.52 -4.81 10.41
N VAL A 46 5.55 -5.66 10.51
CA VAL A 46 5.61 -6.73 11.51
C VAL A 46 5.58 -6.17 12.93
N SER A 47 6.39 -5.13 13.21
CA SER A 47 6.44 -4.53 14.55
C SER A 47 5.11 -3.90 14.97
N ARG A 48 4.40 -3.26 14.03
CA ARG A 48 3.06 -2.69 14.23
C ARG A 48 2.04 -3.74 14.65
N TYR A 49 1.96 -4.85 13.93
CA TYR A 49 1.01 -5.93 14.27
C TYR A 49 1.42 -6.70 15.53
N CYS A 50 2.72 -6.86 15.80
CA CYS A 50 3.20 -7.43 17.06
C CYS A 50 2.82 -6.56 18.27
N MET A 51 3.01 -5.24 18.19
CA MET A 51 2.63 -4.31 19.27
C MET A 51 1.12 -4.29 19.50
N GLN A 52 0.33 -4.34 18.41
CA GLN A 52 -1.12 -4.45 18.49
C GLN A 52 -1.54 -5.75 19.21
N ALA A 53 -0.93 -6.89 18.85
CA ALA A 53 -1.21 -8.17 19.50
C ALA A 53 -0.81 -8.15 20.98
N ALA A 54 0.37 -7.63 21.32
CA ALA A 54 0.82 -7.49 22.71
C ALA A 54 -0.15 -6.64 23.55
N SER A 55 -0.64 -5.54 22.98
CA SER A 55 -1.63 -4.66 23.63
C SER A 55 -2.95 -5.40 23.89
N SER A 56 -3.42 -6.21 22.94
CA SER A 56 -4.64 -7.02 23.12
C SER A 56 -4.50 -8.12 24.17
N ILE A 57 -3.35 -8.81 24.21
CA ILE A 57 -3.09 -9.89 25.18
C ILE A 57 -2.90 -9.32 26.59
N PHE A 58 -2.21 -8.18 26.70
CA PHE A 58 -2.07 -7.48 27.97
C PHE A 58 -3.44 -7.06 28.51
N LEU A 59 -4.28 -6.45 27.67
CA LEU A 59 -5.62 -6.04 28.08
C LEU A 59 -6.49 -7.24 28.49
N SER A 60 -6.44 -8.36 27.77
CA SER A 60 -7.24 -9.54 28.11
C SER A 60 -6.81 -10.17 29.44
N SER A 61 -5.50 -10.32 29.66
CA SER A 61 -4.97 -10.89 30.91
C SER A 61 -5.19 -9.97 32.11
N TRP A 62 -5.01 -8.65 31.93
CA TRP A 62 -5.29 -7.67 32.98
C TRP A 62 -6.78 -7.57 33.31
N ALA A 63 -7.66 -7.61 32.31
CA ALA A 63 -9.11 -7.63 32.52
C ALA A 63 -9.56 -8.89 33.29
N GLU A 64 -8.98 -10.06 32.99
CA GLU A 64 -9.28 -11.29 33.73
C GLU A 64 -8.79 -11.22 35.18
N ALA A 65 -7.58 -10.70 35.42
CA ALA A 65 -7.05 -10.52 36.77
C ALA A 65 -7.93 -9.59 37.62
N ASN A 66 -8.36 -8.46 37.05
CA ASN A 66 -9.26 -7.51 37.72
C ASN A 66 -10.66 -8.08 37.97
N SER A 67 -11.14 -9.03 37.17
CA SER A 67 -12.45 -9.65 37.40
C SER A 67 -12.50 -10.49 38.69
N LYS A 68 -11.34 -10.92 39.21
CA LYS A 68 -11.20 -11.79 40.38
C LYS A 68 -10.87 -11.02 41.67
N VAL A 69 -10.47 -9.75 41.58
CA VAL A 69 -10.01 -8.93 42.72
C VAL A 69 -10.97 -7.75 42.95
N THR A 70 -11.53 -7.63 44.16
CA THR A 70 -12.44 -6.52 44.54
C THR A 70 -11.69 -5.28 45.04
N ASP A 71 -10.38 -5.36 45.24
CA ASP A 71 -9.56 -4.29 45.81
C ASP A 71 -9.11 -3.29 44.71
N SER A 72 -9.31 -2.00 44.96
CA SER A 72 -9.22 -0.94 43.94
C SER A 72 -7.81 -0.35 43.73
N GLY A 73 -6.83 -0.79 44.53
CA GLY A 73 -5.47 -0.24 44.54
C GLY A 73 -4.60 -0.62 43.33
N GLU A 74 -4.61 -1.88 42.90
CA GLU A 74 -3.72 -2.38 41.83
C GLU A 74 -4.21 -2.05 40.40
N THR A 75 -5.45 -1.59 40.27
CA THR A 75 -6.06 -1.27 38.98
C THR A 75 -5.41 -0.07 38.29
N THR A 76 -4.82 0.86 39.05
CA THR A 76 -4.27 2.10 38.49
C THR A 76 -2.97 1.86 37.70
N ASP A 77 -2.12 0.92 38.14
CA ASP A 77 -0.82 0.66 37.51
C ASP A 77 -0.97 -0.04 36.15
N GLY A 78 -1.89 -1.00 36.03
CA GLY A 78 -2.18 -1.65 34.75
C GLY A 78 -2.76 -0.72 33.69
N LEU A 79 -3.50 0.31 34.12
CA LEU A 79 -4.04 1.34 33.22
C LEU A 79 -2.92 2.16 32.57
N PHE A 80 -1.88 2.55 33.33
CA PHE A 80 -0.74 3.28 32.78
C PHE A 80 0.02 2.45 31.73
N ILE A 81 0.20 1.15 31.97
CA ILE A 81 0.86 0.25 31.01
C ILE A 81 0.03 0.13 29.72
N TYR A 82 -1.29 0.00 29.84
CA TYR A 82 -2.17 -0.05 28.67
C TYR A 82 -2.13 1.25 27.86
N ILE A 83 -2.15 2.40 28.51
CA ILE A 83 -2.03 3.70 27.84
C ILE A 83 -0.68 3.82 27.11
N ALA A 84 0.42 3.41 27.74
CA ALA A 84 1.75 3.41 27.13
C ALA A 84 1.82 2.51 25.89
N LEU A 85 1.26 1.29 25.97
CA LEU A 85 1.17 0.35 24.85
C LEU A 85 0.29 0.89 23.71
N GLY A 86 -0.83 1.54 24.05
CA GLY A 86 -1.71 2.20 23.09
C GLY A 86 -0.98 3.33 22.34
N PHE A 87 -0.26 4.19 23.07
CA PHE A 87 0.52 5.27 22.46
C PHE A 87 1.63 4.72 21.54
N GLY A 88 2.34 3.66 21.96
CA GLY A 88 3.33 2.97 21.12
C GLY A 88 2.72 2.40 19.84
N THR A 89 1.53 1.81 19.93
CA THR A 89 0.80 1.30 18.76
C THR A 89 0.41 2.42 17.80
N VAL A 90 -0.09 3.56 18.30
CA VAL A 90 -0.44 4.71 17.46
C VAL A 90 0.81 5.30 16.79
N ALA A 91 1.91 5.45 17.53
CA ALA A 91 3.18 5.94 16.98
C ALA A 91 3.70 5.05 15.83
N LEU A 92 3.70 3.72 16.02
CA LEU A 92 4.10 2.77 14.97
C LEU A 92 3.17 2.81 13.75
N ASN A 93 1.86 3.02 13.95
CA ASN A 93 0.93 3.21 12.83
C ASN A 93 1.29 4.45 12.00
N ILE A 94 1.58 5.58 12.66
CA ILE A 94 1.96 6.83 11.98
C ILE A 94 3.27 6.65 11.22
N ILE A 95 4.29 6.05 11.85
CA ILE A 95 5.60 5.81 11.22
C ILE A 95 5.44 4.91 9.97
N THR A 96 4.65 3.84 10.07
CA THR A 96 4.39 2.93 8.95
C THR A 96 3.61 3.63 7.83
N PHE A 97 2.62 4.46 8.17
CA PHE A 97 1.85 5.26 7.21
C PHE A 97 2.77 6.20 6.42
N VAL A 98 3.59 6.97 7.14
CA VAL A 98 4.52 7.93 6.53
C VAL A 98 5.52 7.20 5.63
N SER A 99 6.13 6.12 6.13
CA SER A 99 7.06 5.28 5.35
C SER A 99 6.42 4.75 4.06
N SER A 100 5.17 4.26 4.13
CA SER A 100 4.44 3.77 2.96
C SER A 100 4.20 4.88 1.93
N THR A 101 3.82 6.08 2.36
CA THR A 101 3.58 7.23 1.48
C THR A 101 4.86 7.67 0.78
N PHE A 102 5.98 7.77 1.50
CA PHE A 102 7.29 8.08 0.90
C PHE A 102 7.73 7.00 -0.10
N GLY A 103 7.49 5.73 0.20
CA GLY A 103 7.74 4.61 -0.71
C GLY A 103 6.91 4.72 -1.99
N GLY A 104 5.62 5.03 -1.87
CA GLY A 104 4.71 5.24 -2.99
C GLY A 104 5.12 6.40 -3.91
N ILE A 105 5.48 7.55 -3.33
CA ILE A 105 5.96 8.71 -4.11
C ILE A 105 7.24 8.36 -4.89
N ARG A 106 8.18 7.64 -4.28
CA ARG A 106 9.39 7.20 -4.97
C ARG A 106 9.10 6.21 -6.10
N ALA A 107 8.15 5.30 -5.89
CA ALA A 107 7.72 4.35 -6.91
C ALA A 107 7.10 5.07 -8.12
N SER A 108 6.22 6.04 -7.87
CA SER A 108 5.64 6.92 -8.90
C SER A 108 6.73 7.67 -9.69
N LEU A 109 7.67 8.33 -9.01
CA LEU A 109 8.79 9.04 -9.65
C LEU A 109 9.68 8.11 -10.49
N SER A 110 9.93 6.89 -10.01
CA SER A 110 10.73 5.89 -10.72
C SER A 110 10.06 5.40 -12.01
N LEU A 111 8.73 5.46 -12.09
CA LEU A 111 7.98 5.03 -13.27
C LEU A 111 7.81 6.18 -14.27
N HIS A 112 7.57 7.40 -13.79
CA HIS A 112 7.38 8.59 -14.64
C HIS A 112 8.65 9.02 -15.35
N ARG A 113 9.80 8.94 -14.68
CA ARG A 113 11.07 9.40 -15.25
C ARG A 113 11.45 8.73 -16.58
N PRO A 114 11.51 7.38 -16.68
CA PRO A 114 11.84 6.72 -17.95
C PRO A 114 10.75 6.89 -19.01
N LEU A 115 9.50 7.05 -18.61
CA LEU A 115 8.36 7.27 -19.52
C LEU A 115 8.48 8.62 -20.23
N VAL A 116 8.74 9.69 -19.48
CA VAL A 116 8.97 11.03 -20.03
C VAL A 116 10.24 11.06 -20.87
N GLU A 117 11.32 10.42 -20.42
CA GLU A 117 12.57 10.34 -21.17
C GLU A 117 12.39 9.64 -22.52
N SER A 118 11.65 8.52 -22.56
CA SER A 118 11.36 7.80 -23.80
C SER A 118 10.49 8.63 -24.75
N LEU A 119 9.53 9.37 -24.21
CA LEU A 119 8.68 10.27 -25.01
C LEU A 119 9.49 11.40 -25.65
N MET A 120 10.44 12.00 -24.91
CA MET A 120 11.30 13.08 -25.42
C MET A 120 12.28 12.62 -26.51
N HIS A 121 12.64 11.33 -26.54
CA HIS A 121 13.52 10.75 -27.55
C HIS A 121 12.77 10.12 -28.75
N ALA A 122 11.44 10.18 -28.77
CA ALA A 122 10.66 9.62 -29.87
C ALA A 122 10.88 10.42 -31.18
N PRO A 123 10.96 9.76 -32.35
CA PRO A 123 11.15 10.44 -33.63
C PRO A 123 9.93 11.30 -33.97
N LEU A 124 10.14 12.42 -34.69
CA LEU A 124 9.06 13.35 -35.04
C LEU A 124 7.90 12.66 -35.79
N SER A 125 8.20 11.63 -36.59
CA SER A 125 7.20 10.83 -37.31
C SER A 125 6.17 10.18 -36.39
N PHE A 126 6.53 9.82 -35.15
CA PHE A 126 5.60 9.29 -34.16
C PHE A 126 4.52 10.31 -33.77
N PHE A 127 4.90 11.59 -33.67
CA PHE A 127 3.99 12.69 -33.33
C PHE A 127 3.17 13.18 -34.52
N GLU A 128 3.56 12.84 -35.74
CA GLU A 128 2.78 13.08 -36.95
C GLU A 128 1.68 12.01 -37.13
N ASP A 129 1.98 10.76 -36.79
CA ASP A 129 1.02 9.65 -36.87
C ASP A 129 -0.01 9.65 -35.73
N THR A 130 0.37 10.11 -34.54
CA THR A 130 -0.51 10.20 -33.37
C THR A 130 -0.63 11.63 -32.86
N PRO A 131 -1.84 12.24 -32.86
CA PRO A 131 -1.99 13.63 -32.43
C PRO A 131 -1.56 13.78 -30.96
N VAL A 132 -0.74 14.79 -30.67
CA VAL A 132 -0.17 15.05 -29.34
C VAL A 132 -1.25 15.08 -28.24
N GLY A 133 -2.44 15.60 -28.55
CA GLY A 133 -3.58 15.62 -27.62
C GLY A 133 -4.06 14.23 -27.21
N ARG A 134 -3.94 13.20 -28.07
CA ARG A 134 -4.28 11.81 -27.72
C ARG A 134 -3.23 11.19 -26.82
N ILE A 135 -1.94 11.40 -27.13
CA ILE A 135 -0.83 10.92 -26.30
C ILE A 135 -0.97 11.50 -24.89
N LEU A 136 -1.22 12.80 -24.78
CA LEU A 136 -1.37 13.47 -23.50
C LEU A 136 -2.61 12.98 -22.73
N SER A 137 -3.74 12.79 -23.41
CA SER A 137 -4.97 12.27 -22.79
C SER A 137 -4.77 10.86 -22.21
N ARG A 138 -4.08 9.98 -22.94
CA ARG A 138 -3.72 8.65 -22.44
C ARG A 138 -2.76 8.70 -21.28
N LEU A 139 -1.65 9.41 -21.46
CA LEU A 139 -0.62 9.51 -20.46
C LEU A 139 -1.18 10.10 -19.16
N ALA A 140 -2.01 11.14 -19.23
CA ALA A 140 -2.66 11.72 -18.08
C ALA A 140 -3.57 10.72 -17.36
N GLY A 141 -4.38 9.95 -18.10
CA GLY A 141 -5.24 8.92 -17.51
C GLY A 141 -4.45 7.77 -16.86
N ASP A 142 -3.39 7.30 -17.50
CA ASP A 142 -2.55 6.22 -16.96
C ASP A 142 -1.78 6.69 -15.72
N ILE A 143 -1.23 7.91 -15.75
CA ILE A 143 -0.55 8.54 -14.61
C ILE A 143 -1.51 8.70 -13.43
N ASP A 144 -2.73 9.19 -13.66
CA ASP A 144 -3.74 9.38 -12.62
C ASP A 144 -4.07 8.07 -11.88
N ILE A 145 -4.19 6.96 -12.63
CA ILE A 145 -4.45 5.64 -12.07
C ILE A 145 -3.22 5.08 -11.33
N ILE A 146 -2.01 5.27 -11.86
CA ILE A 146 -0.81 4.68 -11.28
C ILE A 146 -0.34 5.43 -10.03
N ASP A 147 -0.62 6.73 -9.92
CA ASP A 147 -0.16 7.55 -8.80
C ASP A 147 -1.07 7.49 -7.58
N ILE A 148 -2.39 7.38 -7.78
CA ILE A 148 -3.36 7.49 -6.70
C ILE A 148 -3.98 6.13 -6.36
N PRO A 149 -4.86 5.54 -7.21
CA PRO A 149 -5.58 4.35 -6.81
C PRO A 149 -4.67 3.11 -6.73
N LEU A 150 -3.65 2.98 -7.57
CA LEU A 150 -2.81 1.78 -7.56
C LEU A 150 -2.03 1.59 -6.23
N PRO A 151 -1.30 2.58 -5.69
CA PRO A 151 -0.63 2.46 -4.40
C PRO A 151 -1.62 2.26 -3.24
N ILE A 152 -2.76 2.94 -3.28
CA ILE A 152 -3.82 2.81 -2.25
C ILE A 152 -4.36 1.38 -2.22
N ASN A 153 -4.68 0.79 -3.37
CA ASN A 153 -5.20 -0.57 -3.46
C ASN A 153 -4.16 -1.61 -3.02
N ILE A 154 -2.90 -1.47 -3.46
CA ILE A 154 -1.81 -2.37 -3.03
C ILE A 154 -1.66 -2.33 -1.51
N ARG A 155 -1.64 -1.13 -0.93
CA ARG A 155 -1.54 -0.95 0.51
C ARG A 155 -2.74 -1.56 1.23
N LEU A 156 -3.95 -1.33 0.75
CA LEU A 156 -5.17 -1.89 1.33
C LEU A 156 -5.12 -3.42 1.37
N VAL A 157 -4.69 -4.04 0.28
CA VAL A 157 -4.53 -5.51 0.20
C VAL A 157 -3.47 -5.99 1.19
N VAL A 158 -2.32 -5.32 1.27
CA VAL A 158 -1.23 -5.68 2.22
C VAL A 158 -1.71 -5.55 3.67
N ASP A 159 -2.36 -4.44 4.03
CA ASP A 159 -2.90 -4.22 5.37
C ASP A 159 -4.00 -5.23 5.71
N SER A 160 -4.86 -5.59 4.75
CA SER A 160 -5.91 -6.59 4.95
C SER A 160 -5.32 -7.98 5.19
N LEU A 161 -4.36 -8.40 4.37
CA LEU A 161 -3.67 -9.69 4.50
C LEU A 161 -2.92 -9.78 5.84
N ALA A 162 -2.19 -8.73 6.20
CA ALA A 162 -1.43 -8.71 7.44
C ALA A 162 -2.36 -8.68 8.68
N HIS A 163 -3.51 -8.02 8.59
CA HIS A 163 -4.51 -8.03 9.66
C HIS A 163 -5.14 -9.41 9.84
N VAL A 164 -5.57 -10.06 8.76
CA VAL A 164 -6.09 -11.45 8.80
C VAL A 164 -5.05 -12.41 9.38
N GLY A 165 -3.79 -12.30 8.95
CA GLY A 165 -2.71 -13.10 9.51
C GLY A 165 -2.48 -12.87 11.01
N SER A 166 -2.63 -11.62 11.47
CA SER A 166 -2.54 -11.29 12.89
C SER A 166 -3.69 -11.91 13.70
N LEU A 167 -4.92 -11.82 13.21
CA LEU A 167 -6.11 -12.42 13.85
C LEU A 167 -6.03 -13.94 13.92
N MET A 168 -5.58 -14.59 12.85
CA MET A 168 -5.40 -16.03 12.84
C MET A 168 -4.41 -16.47 13.93
N ARG A 169 -3.30 -15.73 14.08
CA ARG A 169 -2.29 -16.00 15.11
C ARG A 169 -2.82 -15.76 16.53
N THR A 170 -3.55 -14.67 16.79
CA THR A 170 -4.14 -14.43 18.11
C THR A 170 -5.21 -15.46 18.45
N SER A 171 -6.03 -15.87 17.47
CA SER A 171 -7.04 -16.93 17.64
C SER A 171 -6.40 -18.28 17.95
N ILE A 172 -5.34 -18.69 17.26
CA ILE A 172 -4.59 -19.92 17.55
C ILE A 172 -3.99 -19.86 18.96
N PHE A 173 -3.40 -18.72 19.33
CA PHE A 173 -2.84 -18.53 20.67
C PHE A 173 -3.91 -18.66 21.76
N LEU A 174 -5.05 -17.99 21.61
CA LEU A 174 -6.18 -18.11 22.54
C LEU A 174 -6.74 -19.53 22.60
N CYS A 175 -6.85 -20.22 21.47
CA CYS A 175 -7.31 -21.60 21.43
C CYS A 175 -6.35 -22.54 22.17
N ASN A 176 -5.03 -22.33 22.01
CA ASN A 176 -4.02 -23.11 22.74
C ASN A 176 -4.08 -22.85 24.25
N VAL A 177 -4.25 -21.60 24.66
CA VAL A 177 -4.39 -21.20 26.07
C VAL A 177 -5.70 -21.71 26.69
N CYS A 178 -6.82 -21.71 25.97
CA CYS A 178 -8.10 -22.21 26.49
C CYS A 178 -8.22 -23.75 26.54
N ILE A 179 -7.37 -24.49 25.81
CA ILE A 179 -7.36 -25.96 25.83
C ILE A 179 -6.55 -26.52 27.02
N PHE A 180 -5.71 -25.69 27.66
CA PHE A 180 -4.94 -26.02 28.85
C PHE A 180 -5.55 -25.38 30.11
#